data_AF-M3INM6-F1
#
_entry.id   AF-M3INM6-F1
#
_cell.length_a   1.000
_cell.length_b   1.000
_cell.length_c   1.000
_cell.angle_alpha   90.00
_cell.angle_beta   90.00
_cell.angle_gamma   90.00
#
_symmetry.space_group_name_H-M   'P 1'
#
loop_
_entity.id
_entity.type
_entity.pdbx_description
1 polymer ?
#
loop_
_entity_poly.entity_id
_entity_poly.type
_entity_poly.pdbx_seq_one_letter_code
_entity_poly.pdbx_strand_id
1 'polypeptide(L)'
;LFVIDNGYLKVNDNSWIYVESNTGALYVVNSVKEATREWALSNNQFMFNFEHVCFSECNNKNNFACVSKCDSSEKSILTNYNPEPKDMHITSYFEEEEFTWSVDGSNVFIEGNPTVFSIESRLLKVGDDKWAHVKRNGEIIIIESQESATSGWYIDSSNKIHFNDRRGRSWNFYSCRGKVDTTVPKVYMGTSNQNGCRSFLEVIGKDIPQPPPPPVPTLNSSPFVIVVGDAEETEDIMRLSIHESRVTVSDDTQYFAVFELDNGYLKVHDEKWIRVDEESSLLEVVDSKDDATAEWAIIDDILHFGRKLDLNVNYSVVHFSG
;
A
#
# COMPACT_ATOMS: atom_id res chain seq x y z
N LEU A 1 12.40 -14.79 2.53
CA LEU A 1 11.11 -15.49 2.49
C LEU A 1 11.38 -16.91 1.98
N PHE A 2 10.75 -17.96 2.52
CA PHE A 2 10.85 -19.30 1.95
C PHE A 2 9.51 -19.71 1.33
N VAL A 3 9.54 -20.35 0.17
CA VAL A 3 8.36 -20.87 -0.53
C VAL A 3 8.61 -22.33 -0.87
N ILE A 4 7.63 -23.21 -0.67
CA ILE A 4 7.71 -24.57 -1.20
C ILE A 4 7.08 -24.60 -2.58
N ASP A 5 7.89 -24.90 -3.59
CA ASP A 5 7.47 -24.97 -4.99
C ASP A 5 7.88 -26.33 -5.58
N ASN A 6 6.88 -27.10 -6.05
CA ASN A 6 7.06 -28.45 -6.60
C ASN A 6 7.94 -29.40 -5.75
N GLY A 7 7.85 -29.27 -4.43
CA GLY A 7 8.62 -30.05 -3.46
C GLY A 7 10.03 -29.53 -3.19
N TYR A 8 10.40 -28.35 -3.67
CA TYR A 8 11.67 -27.68 -3.37
C TYR A 8 11.46 -26.50 -2.43
N LEU A 9 12.39 -26.26 -1.51
CA LEU A 9 12.39 -25.09 -0.65
C LEU A 9 13.14 -23.94 -1.34
N LYS A 10 12.39 -22.98 -1.88
CA LYS A 10 12.86 -21.81 -2.64
C LYS A 10 13.08 -20.61 -1.70
N VAL A 11 14.20 -19.91 -1.86
CA VAL A 11 14.60 -18.73 -1.05
C VAL A 11 14.26 -17.41 -1.76
N ASN A 12 14.46 -17.39 -3.07
CA ASN A 12 14.11 -16.29 -3.99
C ASN A 12 13.99 -16.88 -5.41
N ASP A 13 13.79 -16.04 -6.43
CA ASP A 13 13.57 -16.50 -7.81
C ASP A 13 14.64 -17.40 -8.41
N ASN A 14 15.89 -17.24 -7.98
CA ASN A 14 17.05 -17.94 -8.54
C ASN A 14 17.79 -18.78 -7.50
N SER A 15 17.20 -19.07 -6.34
CA SER A 15 17.89 -19.76 -5.26
C SER A 15 16.99 -20.73 -4.49
N TRP A 16 17.53 -21.90 -4.17
CA TRP A 16 16.86 -23.00 -3.47
C TRP A 16 17.74 -23.55 -2.34
N ILE A 17 17.18 -24.43 -1.52
CA ILE A 17 17.91 -25.12 -0.46
C ILE A 17 18.36 -26.51 -0.88
N TYR A 18 19.65 -26.77 -0.68
CA TYR A 18 20.27 -28.09 -0.67
C TYR A 18 20.51 -28.54 0.78
N VAL A 19 20.23 -29.81 1.06
CA VAL A 19 20.49 -30.48 2.34
C VAL A 19 21.67 -31.43 2.17
N GLU A 20 22.78 -31.16 2.86
CA GLU A 20 23.91 -32.06 2.89
C GLU A 20 23.57 -33.31 3.69
N SER A 21 23.59 -34.48 3.04
CA SER A 21 23.05 -35.72 3.59
C SER A 21 23.75 -36.23 4.86
N ASN A 22 25.02 -35.87 5.06
CA ASN A 22 25.81 -36.36 6.20
C ASN A 22 25.59 -35.56 7.48
N THR A 23 25.31 -34.26 7.33
CA THR A 23 25.26 -33.31 8.44
C THR A 23 23.85 -32.77 8.66
N GLY A 24 22.99 -32.84 7.65
CA GLY A 24 21.74 -32.09 7.61
C GLY A 24 21.95 -30.60 7.34
N ALA A 25 23.16 -30.14 7.06
CA ALA A 25 23.44 -28.72 6.85
C ALA A 25 22.72 -28.19 5.62
N LEU A 26 22.14 -26.99 5.75
CA LEU A 26 21.38 -26.31 4.72
C LEU A 26 22.27 -25.34 3.95
N TYR A 27 22.29 -25.48 2.62
CA TYR A 27 23.04 -24.61 1.71
C TYR A 27 22.09 -23.94 0.72
N VAL A 28 22.36 -22.67 0.41
CA VAL A 28 21.67 -21.98 -0.69
C VAL A 28 22.38 -22.30 -1.99
N VAL A 29 21.64 -22.79 -2.98
CA VAL A 29 22.14 -23.14 -4.31
C VAL A 29 21.40 -22.36 -5.38
N ASN A 30 22.09 -22.05 -6.49
CA ASN A 30 21.53 -21.22 -7.58
C ASN A 30 20.92 -22.04 -8.72
N SER A 31 20.65 -23.32 -8.49
CA SER A 31 20.06 -24.22 -9.48
C SER A 31 19.14 -25.23 -8.84
N VAL A 32 17.94 -25.39 -9.38
CA VAL A 32 16.98 -26.43 -8.95
C VAL A 32 17.55 -27.85 -9.07
N LYS A 33 18.52 -28.07 -9.98
CA LYS A 33 19.17 -29.38 -10.16
C LYS A 33 20.06 -29.76 -8.97
N GLU A 34 20.60 -28.77 -8.27
CA GLU A 34 21.44 -28.95 -7.09
C GLU A 34 20.62 -28.95 -5.80
N ALA A 35 19.37 -28.48 -5.88
CA ALA A 35 18.47 -28.37 -4.74
C ALA A 35 17.96 -29.74 -4.29
N THR A 36 17.66 -29.86 -3.01
CA THR A 36 17.06 -31.07 -2.47
C THR A 36 15.54 -30.97 -2.55
N ARG A 37 14.91 -31.96 -3.17
CA ARG A 37 13.45 -32.08 -3.29
C ARG A 37 12.87 -32.72 -2.02
N GLU A 38 11.55 -32.89 -1.98
CA GLU A 38 10.76 -33.56 -0.92
C GLU A 38 10.45 -32.68 0.28
N TRP A 39 10.52 -31.36 0.11
CA TRP A 39 9.97 -30.42 1.07
C TRP A 39 8.45 -30.34 0.95
N ALA A 40 7.78 -30.36 2.08
CA ALA A 40 6.33 -30.18 2.17
C ALA A 40 5.96 -29.45 3.47
N LEU A 41 4.69 -29.08 3.59
CA LEU A 41 4.11 -28.57 4.83
C LEU A 41 3.00 -29.51 5.29
N SER A 42 2.95 -29.78 6.58
CA SER A 42 1.82 -30.42 7.24
C SER A 42 1.56 -29.74 8.57
N ASN A 43 0.32 -29.30 8.79
CA ASN A 43 -0.11 -28.64 10.02
C ASN A 43 0.81 -27.47 10.47
N ASN A 44 1.22 -26.61 9.52
CA ASN A 44 2.17 -25.50 9.76
C ASN A 44 3.57 -25.93 10.24
N GLN A 45 4.00 -27.14 9.87
CA GLN A 45 5.33 -27.66 10.15
C GLN A 45 6.02 -28.09 8.86
N PHE A 46 7.33 -27.88 8.79
CA PHE A 46 8.13 -28.42 7.70
C PHE A 46 8.16 -29.94 7.76
N MET A 47 7.94 -30.53 6.60
CA MET A 47 8.23 -31.92 6.31
C MET A 47 9.34 -32.00 5.28
N PHE A 48 10.20 -32.99 5.45
CA PHE A 48 11.24 -33.35 4.50
C PHE A 48 11.24 -34.87 4.38
N ASN A 49 11.19 -35.39 3.14
CA ASN A 49 11.07 -36.83 2.88
C ASN A 49 9.93 -37.50 3.69
N PHE A 50 8.75 -36.87 3.67
CA PHE A 50 7.56 -37.32 4.39
C PHE A 50 7.67 -37.42 5.92
N GLU A 51 8.66 -36.79 6.53
CA GLU A 51 8.83 -36.74 7.99
C GLU A 51 8.91 -35.31 8.50
N HIS A 52 8.44 -35.08 9.73
CA HIS A 52 8.53 -33.77 10.39
C HIS A 52 9.98 -33.47 10.77
N VAL A 53 10.43 -32.25 10.46
CA VAL A 53 11.81 -31.84 10.68
C VAL A 53 11.98 -30.61 11.57
N CYS A 54 13.09 -30.64 12.29
CA CYS A 54 13.54 -29.62 13.22
C CYS A 54 14.77 -28.92 12.69
N PHE A 55 14.85 -27.62 12.92
CA PHE A 55 15.99 -26.80 12.55
C PHE A 55 16.79 -26.49 13.80
N SER A 56 18.09 -26.70 13.74
CA SER A 56 19.03 -26.43 14.83
C SER A 56 20.31 -25.82 14.28
N GLU A 57 21.15 -25.27 15.17
CA GLU A 57 22.50 -24.92 14.81
C GLU A 57 23.34 -26.19 14.66
N CYS A 58 24.02 -26.33 13.52
CA CYS A 58 24.95 -27.42 13.29
C CYS A 58 26.14 -27.31 14.28
N ASN A 59 26.57 -28.43 14.87
CA ASN A 59 27.76 -28.51 15.72
C ASN A 59 29.08 -28.42 14.93
N ASN A 60 29.21 -27.45 14.03
CA ASN A 60 30.39 -27.18 13.23
C ASN A 60 30.77 -25.70 13.33
N LYS A 61 32.04 -25.37 13.07
CA LYS A 61 32.67 -24.07 13.40
C LYS A 61 32.10 -22.83 12.68
N ASN A 62 31.02 -22.98 11.90
CA ASN A 62 30.55 -21.99 10.93
C ASN A 62 29.08 -21.59 11.09
N ASN A 63 28.44 -21.88 12.24
CA ASN A 63 27.06 -21.48 12.57
C ASN A 63 26.06 -21.78 11.43
N PHE A 64 26.14 -22.97 10.83
CA PHE A 64 25.18 -23.39 9.82
C PHE A 64 23.85 -23.82 10.45
N ALA A 65 22.75 -23.65 9.73
CA ALA A 65 21.49 -24.28 10.10
C ALA A 65 21.47 -25.73 9.61
N CYS A 66 21.11 -26.66 10.49
CA CYS A 66 20.94 -28.08 10.21
C CYS A 66 19.47 -28.47 10.30
N VAL A 67 19.05 -29.35 9.39
CA VAL A 67 17.75 -30.02 9.45
C VAL A 67 17.92 -31.44 9.97
N SER A 68 17.14 -31.82 10.97
CA SER A 68 17.09 -33.17 11.53
C SER A 68 15.66 -33.62 11.71
N LYS A 69 15.44 -34.93 11.91
CA LYS A 69 14.12 -35.41 12.36
C LYS A 69 13.82 -34.81 13.73
N CYS A 70 12.59 -34.31 13.92
CA CYS A 70 12.14 -33.92 15.26
C CYS A 70 11.88 -35.17 16.11
N ASP A 71 12.22 -35.12 17.39
CA ASP A 71 11.56 -35.97 18.36
C ASP A 71 10.08 -35.59 18.46
N SER A 72 9.20 -36.55 18.71
CA SER A 72 7.73 -36.35 18.64
C SER A 72 7.16 -35.22 19.51
N SER A 73 7.92 -34.72 20.49
CA SER A 73 7.57 -33.58 21.35
C SER A 73 8.05 -32.22 20.84
N GLU A 74 9.04 -32.16 19.95
CA GLU A 74 9.61 -30.92 19.42
C GLU A 74 8.94 -30.53 18.11
N LYS A 75 8.70 -29.23 17.94
CA LYS A 75 7.90 -28.70 16.83
C LYS A 75 8.52 -27.42 16.28
N SER A 76 8.99 -27.46 15.04
CA SER A 76 9.27 -26.24 14.28
C SER A 76 7.94 -25.58 13.92
N ILE A 77 7.66 -24.41 14.48
CA ILE A 77 6.46 -23.64 14.16
C ILE A 77 6.79 -22.72 12.99
N LEU A 78 6.16 -22.94 11.84
CA LEU A 78 6.24 -22.01 10.73
C LEU A 78 5.44 -20.75 11.09
N THR A 79 6.09 -19.59 11.02
CA THR A 79 5.40 -18.30 11.04
C THR A 79 5.50 -17.70 9.66
N ASN A 80 4.36 -17.49 8.99
CA ASN A 80 4.35 -16.77 7.73
C ASN A 80 4.87 -15.35 7.99
N TYR A 81 5.80 -14.90 7.15
CA TYR A 81 6.21 -13.51 7.14
C TYR A 81 4.97 -12.67 6.87
N ASN A 82 4.61 -11.84 7.85
CA ASN A 82 3.65 -10.79 7.64
C ASN A 82 4.46 -9.58 7.17
N PRO A 83 4.18 -8.99 5.99
CA PRO A 83 4.78 -7.71 5.62
C PRO A 83 4.52 -6.68 6.72
N GLU A 84 5.30 -5.59 6.72
CA GLU A 84 5.12 -4.49 7.68
C GLU A 84 3.63 -4.18 7.87
N PRO A 85 3.19 -3.88 9.10
CA PRO A 85 1.80 -3.61 9.40
C PRO A 85 1.23 -2.64 8.38
N LYS A 86 0.33 -3.15 7.53
CA LYS A 86 -0.36 -2.34 6.54
C LYS A 86 -1.78 -2.14 6.99
N ASP A 87 -2.16 -0.88 7.06
CA ASP A 87 -3.52 -0.49 7.38
C ASP A 87 -4.47 -0.94 6.25
N MET A 88 -5.58 -1.52 6.66
CA MET A 88 -6.58 -2.11 5.78
C MET A 88 -7.99 -1.92 6.35
N HIS A 89 -8.97 -1.97 5.47
CA HIS A 89 -10.35 -2.24 5.84
C HIS A 89 -10.65 -3.73 5.68
N ILE A 90 -11.37 -4.31 6.62
CA ILE A 90 -11.77 -5.71 6.52
C ILE A 90 -13.16 -5.76 5.89
N THR A 91 -13.27 -6.46 4.76
CA THR A 91 -14.54 -6.77 4.11
C THR A 91 -14.85 -8.25 4.22
N SER A 92 -16.13 -8.60 4.18
CA SER A 92 -16.60 -9.96 4.34
C SER A 92 -17.82 -10.20 3.48
N TYR A 93 -18.00 -11.42 3.00
CA TYR A 93 -18.99 -11.73 1.96
C TYR A 93 -20.03 -12.76 2.40
N PHE A 94 -21.31 -12.49 2.12
CA PHE A 94 -22.43 -13.44 2.22
C PHE A 94 -23.17 -13.50 0.89
N GLU A 95 -23.32 -14.68 0.29
CA GLU A 95 -24.20 -14.87 -0.89
C GLU A 95 -24.03 -13.76 -1.95
N GLU A 96 -22.78 -13.32 -2.17
CA GLU A 96 -22.36 -12.24 -3.10
C GLU A 96 -22.51 -10.79 -2.60
N GLU A 97 -23.08 -10.54 -1.43
CA GLU A 97 -23.11 -9.22 -0.78
C GLU A 97 -21.82 -8.94 0.00
N GLU A 98 -21.31 -7.72 -0.12
CA GLU A 98 -20.10 -7.24 0.56
C GLU A 98 -20.44 -6.43 1.82
N PHE A 99 -19.80 -6.77 2.92
CA PHE A 99 -19.96 -6.10 4.21
C PHE A 99 -18.64 -5.67 4.80
N THR A 100 -18.54 -4.43 5.23
CA THR A 100 -17.33 -3.93 5.89
C THR A 100 -17.43 -4.05 7.41
N TRP A 101 -16.31 -4.36 8.05
CA TRP A 101 -16.22 -4.44 9.49
C TRP A 101 -16.06 -3.05 10.11
N SER A 102 -16.84 -2.81 11.16
CA SER A 102 -16.82 -1.60 11.96
C SER A 102 -16.70 -1.94 13.43
N VAL A 103 -16.05 -1.09 14.21
CA VAL A 103 -15.95 -1.22 15.66
C VAL A 103 -16.80 -0.16 16.34
N ASP A 104 -17.67 -0.59 17.25
CA ASP A 104 -18.38 0.28 18.17
C ASP A 104 -18.16 -0.21 19.61
N GLY A 105 -17.56 0.67 20.42
CA GLY A 105 -17.03 0.34 21.74
C GLY A 105 -16.03 -0.81 21.68
N SER A 106 -16.38 -1.92 22.32
CA SER A 106 -15.54 -3.13 22.38
C SER A 106 -15.96 -4.23 21.40
N ASN A 107 -16.91 -3.98 20.50
CA ASN A 107 -17.49 -5.02 19.66
C ASN A 107 -17.19 -4.76 18.18
N VAL A 108 -17.01 -5.85 17.44
CA VAL A 108 -16.87 -5.83 15.98
C VAL A 108 -18.20 -6.19 15.34
N PHE A 109 -18.66 -5.34 14.43
CA PHE A 109 -19.91 -5.46 13.70
C PHE A 109 -19.66 -5.46 12.19
N ILE A 110 -20.68 -5.88 11.44
CA ILE A 110 -20.77 -5.65 10.00
C ILE A 110 -21.80 -4.57 9.72
N GLU A 111 -21.66 -3.85 8.60
CA GLU A 111 -22.57 -2.74 8.21
C GLU A 111 -22.42 -1.46 9.06
N GLY A 112 -21.21 -0.90 9.09
CA GLY A 112 -20.95 0.41 9.68
C GLY A 112 -19.80 1.13 8.99
N ASN A 113 -19.36 2.26 9.57
CA ASN A 113 -18.21 2.98 9.06
C ASN A 113 -16.96 2.07 9.12
N PRO A 114 -16.24 1.90 8.00
CA PRO A 114 -15.06 1.06 7.95
C PRO A 114 -14.05 1.45 9.03
N THR A 115 -13.68 0.48 9.86
CA THR A 115 -12.59 0.68 10.83
C THR A 115 -11.26 0.29 10.20
N VAL A 116 -10.19 0.95 10.63
CA VAL A 116 -8.82 0.63 10.21
C VAL A 116 -8.29 -0.51 11.06
N PHE A 117 -7.78 -1.54 10.38
CA PHE A 117 -7.16 -2.70 10.98
C PHE A 117 -5.77 -2.90 10.42
N SER A 118 -4.90 -3.56 11.17
CA SER A 118 -3.64 -4.09 10.67
C SER A 118 -3.34 -5.41 11.38
N ILE A 119 -2.45 -6.23 10.83
CA ILE A 119 -1.97 -7.44 11.53
C ILE A 119 -0.51 -7.22 11.89
N GLU A 120 -0.20 -7.31 13.18
CA GLU A 120 1.14 -7.16 13.72
C GLU A 120 1.49 -8.40 14.53
N SER A 121 2.57 -9.10 14.18
CA SER A 121 3.04 -10.28 14.93
C SER A 121 1.93 -11.31 15.23
N ARG A 122 1.04 -11.56 14.26
CA ARG A 122 -0.10 -12.49 14.34
C ARG A 122 -1.23 -12.04 15.27
N LEU A 123 -1.25 -10.77 15.65
CA LEU A 123 -2.34 -10.10 16.38
C LEU A 123 -3.09 -9.18 15.42
N LEU A 124 -4.41 -9.15 15.50
CA LEU A 124 -5.22 -8.18 14.77
C LEU A 124 -5.31 -6.90 15.60
N LYS A 125 -4.76 -5.81 15.07
CA LYS A 125 -4.75 -4.47 15.66
C LYS A 125 -5.90 -3.65 15.06
N VAL A 126 -6.44 -2.73 15.86
CA VAL A 126 -7.56 -1.85 15.51
C VAL A 126 -7.16 -0.41 15.83
N GLY A 127 -7.04 0.43 14.81
CA GLY A 127 -6.42 1.75 14.95
C GLY A 127 -5.00 1.65 15.51
N ASP A 128 -4.63 2.58 16.40
CA ASP A 128 -3.24 2.74 16.84
C ASP A 128 -2.85 1.89 18.05
N ASP A 129 -3.81 1.56 18.94
CA ASP A 129 -3.50 1.06 20.29
C ASP A 129 -4.39 -0.09 20.79
N LYS A 130 -5.36 -0.55 19.99
CA LYS A 130 -6.30 -1.60 20.39
C LYS A 130 -6.10 -2.89 19.62
N TRP A 131 -6.56 -3.99 20.21
CA TRP A 131 -6.30 -5.33 19.74
C TRP A 131 -7.54 -6.22 19.81
N ALA A 132 -7.65 -7.17 18.89
CA ALA A 132 -8.72 -8.14 18.89
C ALA A 132 -8.45 -9.29 19.89
N HIS A 133 -9.48 -9.62 20.67
CA HIS A 133 -9.51 -10.77 21.54
C HIS A 133 -10.74 -11.64 21.23
N VAL A 134 -10.54 -12.95 21.10
CA VAL A 134 -11.59 -13.92 20.81
C VAL A 134 -12.01 -14.58 22.12
N LYS A 135 -13.25 -14.32 22.55
CA LYS A 135 -13.82 -14.94 23.75
C LYS A 135 -14.04 -16.45 23.54
N ARG A 136 -14.26 -17.18 24.65
CA ARG A 136 -14.56 -18.62 24.62
C ARG A 136 -15.78 -19.00 23.77
N ASN A 137 -16.74 -18.10 23.63
CA ASN A 137 -17.93 -18.29 22.79
C ASN A 137 -17.72 -17.89 21.32
N GLY A 138 -16.48 -17.54 20.94
CA GLY A 138 -16.15 -17.11 19.59
C GLY A 138 -16.38 -15.63 19.30
N GLU A 139 -16.95 -14.85 20.21
CA GLU A 139 -17.16 -13.41 20.00
C GLU A 139 -15.81 -12.69 19.89
N ILE A 140 -15.62 -11.90 18.83
CA ILE A 140 -14.46 -11.02 18.70
C ILE A 140 -14.78 -9.70 19.41
N ILE A 141 -13.94 -9.35 20.39
CA ILE A 141 -14.00 -8.06 21.08
C ILE A 141 -12.69 -7.30 20.92
N ILE A 142 -12.77 -5.98 21.10
CA ILE A 142 -11.63 -5.08 21.07
C ILE A 142 -11.21 -4.74 22.51
N ILE A 143 -9.91 -4.85 22.78
CA ILE A 143 -9.29 -4.63 24.08
C ILE A 143 -8.04 -3.75 23.94
N GLU A 144 -7.62 -3.09 25.02
CA GLU A 144 -6.44 -2.20 25.03
C GLU A 144 -5.11 -2.96 25.19
N SER A 145 -5.12 -4.06 25.95
CA SER A 145 -3.88 -4.80 26.25
C SER A 145 -3.50 -5.74 25.11
N GLN A 146 -2.36 -5.45 24.47
CA GLN A 146 -1.73 -6.34 23.46
C GLN A 146 -1.42 -7.73 24.03
N GLU A 147 -0.97 -7.84 25.29
CA GLU A 147 -0.62 -9.12 25.92
C GLU A 147 -1.82 -10.06 26.08
N SER A 148 -3.01 -9.48 26.21
CA SER A 148 -4.27 -10.21 26.31
C SER A 148 -4.91 -10.48 24.94
N ALA A 149 -4.33 -9.95 23.86
CA ALA A 149 -4.85 -10.12 22.51
C ALA A 149 -4.72 -11.57 22.05
N THR A 150 -5.62 -11.97 21.16
CA THR A 150 -5.61 -13.36 20.66
C THR A 150 -4.68 -13.47 19.46
N SER A 151 -3.59 -14.23 19.61
CA SER A 151 -2.66 -14.54 18.53
C SER A 151 -3.17 -15.64 17.61
N GLY A 152 -2.97 -15.50 16.31
CA GLY A 152 -3.34 -16.51 15.31
C GLY A 152 -3.72 -15.91 13.95
N TRP A 153 -3.86 -14.60 13.87
CA TRP A 153 -4.26 -13.86 12.68
C TRP A 153 -3.16 -13.85 11.63
N TYR A 154 -3.54 -13.95 10.36
CA TYR A 154 -2.64 -13.73 9.23
C TYR A 154 -3.44 -13.40 7.97
N ILE A 155 -2.78 -12.75 7.02
CA ILE A 155 -3.29 -12.53 5.68
C ILE A 155 -2.52 -13.45 4.72
N ASP A 156 -3.23 -14.10 3.80
CA ASP A 156 -2.60 -14.90 2.74
C ASP A 156 -2.26 -14.04 1.51
N SER A 157 -1.63 -14.65 0.50
CA SER A 157 -1.27 -13.96 -0.75
C SER A 157 -2.45 -13.47 -1.58
N SER A 158 -3.67 -13.88 -1.24
CA SER A 158 -4.92 -13.45 -1.87
C SER A 158 -5.67 -12.41 -1.04
N ASN A 159 -4.99 -11.78 -0.08
CA ASN A 159 -5.54 -10.81 0.88
C ASN A 159 -6.64 -11.37 1.80
N LYS A 160 -6.82 -12.70 1.86
CA LYS A 160 -7.81 -13.29 2.76
C LYS A 160 -7.27 -13.33 4.18
N ILE A 161 -8.10 -12.92 5.12
CA ILE A 161 -7.80 -12.96 6.54
C ILE A 161 -8.17 -14.33 7.08
N HIS A 162 -7.22 -14.93 7.78
CA HIS A 162 -7.34 -16.24 8.39
C HIS A 162 -6.97 -16.18 9.87
N PHE A 163 -7.44 -17.19 10.60
CA PHE A 163 -7.04 -17.39 11.98
C PHE A 163 -6.77 -18.87 12.26
N ASN A 164 -5.57 -19.14 12.74
CA ASN A 164 -5.17 -20.44 13.25
C ASN A 164 -4.85 -20.34 14.72
N ASP A 165 -5.48 -21.18 15.55
CA ASP A 165 -5.15 -21.22 16.97
C ASP A 165 -3.74 -21.80 17.22
N ARG A 166 -3.29 -21.78 18.47
CA ARG A 166 -1.97 -22.31 18.86
C ARG A 166 -1.78 -23.81 18.57
N ARG A 167 -2.86 -24.55 18.28
CA ARG A 167 -2.83 -25.96 17.90
C ARG A 167 -2.83 -26.15 16.38
N GLY A 168 -2.83 -25.06 15.60
CA GLY A 168 -2.87 -25.08 14.15
C GLY A 168 -4.26 -25.31 13.56
N ARG A 169 -5.33 -25.24 14.37
CA ARG A 169 -6.70 -25.40 13.86
C ARG A 169 -7.18 -24.09 13.24
N SER A 170 -7.72 -24.17 12.04
CA SER A 170 -8.34 -23.04 11.34
C SER A 170 -9.75 -22.77 11.85
N TRP A 171 -10.07 -21.49 12.02
CA TRP A 171 -11.37 -21.02 12.46
C TRP A 171 -12.06 -20.30 11.31
N ASN A 172 -13.37 -20.52 11.18
CA ASN A 172 -14.22 -19.81 10.25
C ASN A 172 -14.81 -18.58 10.92
N PHE A 173 -15.16 -17.58 10.11
CA PHE A 173 -15.81 -16.36 10.56
C PHE A 173 -17.33 -16.48 10.37
N TYR A 174 -18.08 -15.94 11.32
CA TYR A 174 -19.54 -15.95 11.32
C TYR A 174 -20.09 -14.58 11.68
N SER A 175 -21.25 -14.24 11.14
CA SER A 175 -22.09 -13.15 11.62
C SER A 175 -23.24 -13.71 12.44
N CYS A 176 -23.37 -13.26 13.69
CA CYS A 176 -24.45 -13.65 14.57
C CYS A 176 -25.22 -12.41 15.03
N ARG A 177 -26.54 -12.47 15.01
CA ARG A 177 -27.36 -11.49 15.75
C ARG A 177 -27.25 -11.78 17.24
N GLY A 178 -27.07 -10.74 18.05
CA GLY A 178 -27.02 -10.90 19.50
C GLY A 178 -28.36 -11.44 20.04
N LYS A 179 -28.30 -12.13 21.20
CA LYS A 179 -29.52 -12.58 21.91
C LYS A 179 -30.36 -11.41 22.47
N VAL A 180 -29.76 -10.24 22.57
CA VAL A 180 -30.39 -8.98 22.98
C VAL A 180 -30.41 -8.10 21.73
N ASP A 181 -31.57 -7.49 21.49
CA ASP A 181 -31.99 -6.70 20.33
C ASP A 181 -30.90 -5.73 19.81
N THR A 182 -29.94 -6.29 19.10
CA THR A 182 -28.87 -5.58 18.42
C THR A 182 -29.26 -5.65 16.96
N THR A 183 -29.69 -4.51 16.42
CA THR A 183 -30.09 -4.37 15.02
C THR A 183 -28.93 -4.70 14.08
N VAL A 184 -27.69 -4.53 14.55
CA VAL A 184 -26.47 -4.77 13.79
C VAL A 184 -25.82 -6.12 14.18
N PRO A 185 -25.55 -7.02 13.23
CA PRO A 185 -24.92 -8.31 13.50
C PRO A 185 -23.46 -8.15 13.95
N LYS A 186 -23.04 -9.00 14.90
CA LYS A 186 -21.66 -9.05 15.41
C LYS A 186 -20.84 -10.13 14.71
N VAL A 187 -19.53 -9.95 14.70
CA VAL A 187 -18.58 -10.92 14.13
C VAL A 187 -18.12 -11.92 15.21
N TYR A 188 -18.18 -13.20 14.84
CA TYR A 188 -17.79 -14.35 15.65
C TYR A 188 -16.81 -15.25 14.88
N MET A 189 -16.15 -16.14 15.61
CA MET A 189 -15.27 -17.17 15.07
C MET A 189 -15.56 -18.53 15.67
N GLY A 190 -15.41 -19.59 14.90
CA GLY A 190 -15.57 -20.94 15.41
C GLY A 190 -14.96 -22.02 14.50
N THR A 191 -14.72 -23.20 15.07
CA THR A 191 -14.24 -24.38 14.32
C THR A 191 -15.37 -25.26 13.77
N SER A 192 -16.63 -24.88 14.03
CA SER A 192 -17.83 -25.60 13.61
C SER A 192 -18.97 -24.62 13.38
N ASN A 193 -19.97 -25.03 12.59
CA ASN A 193 -21.17 -24.24 12.34
C ASN A 193 -21.80 -23.76 13.66
N GLN A 194 -22.03 -22.46 13.74
CA GLN A 194 -22.66 -21.82 14.89
C GLN A 194 -24.16 -21.68 14.64
N ASN A 195 -24.99 -22.38 15.42
CA ASN A 195 -26.44 -22.34 15.27
C ASN A 195 -26.96 -20.90 15.43
N GLY A 196 -27.72 -20.40 14.45
CA GLY A 196 -28.26 -19.04 14.44
C GLY A 196 -27.30 -17.97 13.88
N CYS A 197 -26.14 -18.39 13.36
CA CYS A 197 -25.18 -17.50 12.71
C CYS A 197 -25.03 -17.83 11.22
N ARG A 198 -24.66 -16.83 10.43
CA ARG A 198 -24.32 -16.98 9.01
C ARG A 198 -22.81 -17.09 8.87
N SER A 199 -22.32 -18.03 8.05
CA SER A 199 -20.88 -18.17 7.78
C SER A 199 -20.47 -17.22 6.66
N PHE A 200 -19.40 -16.46 6.86
CA PHE A 200 -18.83 -15.69 5.75
C PHE A 200 -18.20 -16.66 4.75
N LEU A 201 -18.35 -16.35 3.46
CA LEU A 201 -17.65 -17.08 2.39
C LEU A 201 -16.18 -16.70 2.38
N GLU A 202 -15.92 -15.40 2.49
CA GLU A 202 -14.58 -14.82 2.49
C GLU A 202 -14.51 -13.63 3.44
N VAL A 203 -13.33 -13.41 4.01
CA VAL A 203 -12.98 -12.22 4.79
C VAL A 203 -11.66 -11.70 4.21
N ILE A 204 -11.66 -10.47 3.72
CA ILE A 204 -10.58 -9.90 2.90
C ILE A 204 -10.09 -8.61 3.55
N GLY A 205 -8.77 -8.46 3.65
CA GLY A 205 -8.14 -7.17 3.96
C GLY A 205 -7.99 -6.35 2.68
N LYS A 206 -8.73 -5.25 2.55
CA LYS A 206 -8.59 -4.30 1.46
C LYS A 206 -7.68 -3.16 1.87
N ASP A 207 -6.69 -2.87 1.03
CA ASP A 207 -5.81 -1.73 1.22
C ASP A 207 -6.60 -0.43 1.31
N ILE A 208 -6.22 0.43 2.26
CA ILE A 208 -6.74 1.79 2.29
C ILE A 208 -6.11 2.55 1.12
N PRO A 209 -6.92 3.16 0.21
CA PRO A 209 -6.38 3.95 -0.88
C PRO A 209 -5.46 5.04 -0.33
N GLN A 210 -4.20 5.03 -0.75
CA GLN A 210 -3.34 6.17 -0.49
C GLN A 210 -3.82 7.35 -1.35
N PRO A 211 -3.83 8.59 -0.81
CA PRO A 211 -4.03 9.75 -1.66
C PRO A 211 -2.99 9.71 -2.80
N PRO A 212 -3.37 10.13 -4.03
CA PRO A 212 -2.41 10.24 -5.10
C PRO A 212 -1.23 11.10 -4.63
N PRO A 213 0.01 10.75 -4.99
CA PRO A 213 1.16 11.57 -4.64
C PRO A 213 0.94 13.00 -5.17
N PRO A 214 1.42 14.04 -4.46
CA PRO A 214 1.31 15.40 -4.96
C PRO A 214 1.97 15.48 -6.35
N PRO A 215 1.40 16.25 -7.28
CA PRO A 215 1.93 16.39 -8.62
C PRO A 215 3.37 16.90 -8.56
N VAL A 216 4.26 16.27 -9.34
CA VAL A 216 5.66 16.67 -9.41
C VAL A 216 5.76 17.92 -10.30
N PRO A 217 6.30 19.05 -9.79
CA PRO A 217 6.42 20.25 -10.60
C PRO A 217 7.35 20.03 -11.78
N THR A 218 6.87 20.38 -12.97
CA THR A 218 7.67 20.39 -14.20
C THR A 218 8.44 21.69 -14.27
N LEU A 219 9.77 21.60 -14.14
CA LEU A 219 10.70 22.75 -14.19
C LEU A 219 11.37 22.94 -15.55
N ASN A 220 11.26 21.94 -16.43
CA ASN A 220 11.71 21.97 -17.82
C ASN A 220 10.57 21.49 -18.70
N SER A 221 10.29 22.16 -19.80
CA SER A 221 9.22 21.76 -20.70
C SER A 221 9.62 21.90 -22.16
N SER A 222 8.95 21.16 -23.05
CA SER A 222 8.92 21.51 -24.46
C SER A 222 8.19 22.85 -24.67
N PRO A 223 8.32 23.49 -25.85
CA PRO A 223 7.60 24.72 -26.15
C PRO A 223 6.07 24.58 -25.99
N PHE A 224 5.42 25.58 -25.38
CA PHE A 224 3.99 25.61 -25.09
C PHE A 224 3.39 27.01 -25.29
N VAL A 225 2.06 27.09 -25.37
CA VAL A 225 1.31 28.36 -25.49
C VAL A 225 0.47 28.57 -24.24
N ILE A 226 0.54 29.77 -23.67
CA ILE A 226 -0.19 30.12 -22.45
C ILE A 226 -1.57 30.66 -22.84
N VAL A 227 -2.64 29.97 -22.42
CA VAL A 227 -4.04 30.38 -22.62
C VAL A 227 -4.58 31.03 -21.36
N VAL A 228 -5.19 32.20 -21.50
CA VAL A 228 -5.79 32.95 -20.39
C VAL A 228 -7.31 32.89 -20.53
N GLY A 229 -7.99 32.25 -19.58
CA GLY A 229 -9.45 32.12 -19.59
C GLY A 229 -9.91 30.74 -19.11
N ASP A 230 -11.23 30.55 -19.08
CA ASP A 230 -11.84 29.26 -18.80
C ASP A 230 -11.66 28.32 -20.00
N ALA A 231 -10.99 27.19 -19.81
CA ALA A 231 -10.73 26.24 -20.88
C ALA A 231 -11.98 25.47 -21.33
N GLU A 232 -13.07 25.51 -20.54
CA GLU A 232 -14.34 24.86 -20.88
C GLU A 232 -15.21 25.71 -21.82
N GLU A 233 -14.96 27.02 -21.93
CA GLU A 233 -15.66 27.92 -22.84
C GLU A 233 -14.80 28.24 -24.07
N THR A 234 -15.02 27.49 -25.16
CA THR A 234 -14.17 27.56 -26.37
C THR A 234 -14.31 28.84 -27.20
N GLU A 235 -15.23 29.74 -26.85
CA GLU A 235 -15.54 30.93 -27.66
C GLU A 235 -14.69 32.17 -27.29
N ASP A 236 -14.06 32.21 -26.11
CA ASP A 236 -13.29 33.36 -25.60
C ASP A 236 -11.85 32.99 -25.16
N ILE A 237 -11.17 32.13 -25.93
CA ILE A 237 -9.80 31.69 -25.63
C ILE A 237 -8.79 32.82 -25.95
N MET A 238 -8.36 33.55 -24.93
CA MET A 238 -7.25 34.51 -25.04
C MET A 238 -5.90 33.81 -24.87
N ARG A 239 -4.83 34.35 -25.47
CA ARG A 239 -3.47 33.84 -25.35
C ARG A 239 -2.51 34.94 -24.94
N LEU A 240 -1.41 34.56 -24.30
CA LEU A 240 -0.31 35.51 -24.09
C LEU A 240 0.44 35.74 -25.40
N SER A 241 0.79 36.99 -25.64
CA SER A 241 1.57 37.47 -26.77
C SER A 241 2.64 38.45 -26.29
N ILE A 242 3.57 38.83 -27.16
CA ILE A 242 4.59 39.85 -26.85
C ILE A 242 4.36 41.05 -27.73
N HIS A 243 4.27 42.22 -27.10
CA HIS A 243 4.31 43.50 -27.78
C HIS A 243 5.47 44.32 -27.21
N GLU A 244 6.42 44.69 -28.08
CA GLU A 244 7.69 45.35 -27.72
C GLU A 244 8.50 44.53 -26.71
N SER A 245 8.39 44.86 -25.41
CA SER A 245 9.10 44.21 -24.31
C SER A 245 8.15 43.75 -23.20
N ARG A 246 6.85 43.66 -23.47
CA ARG A 246 5.83 43.31 -22.49
C ARG A 246 5.02 42.11 -22.95
N VAL A 247 4.63 41.28 -21.99
CA VAL A 247 3.68 40.22 -22.23
C VAL A 247 2.27 40.81 -22.15
N THR A 248 1.47 40.56 -23.18
CA THR A 248 0.10 41.08 -23.33
C THR A 248 -0.88 39.92 -23.53
N VAL A 249 -2.13 40.09 -23.10
CA VAL A 249 -3.22 39.15 -23.41
C VAL A 249 -3.88 39.56 -24.72
N SER A 250 -4.09 38.63 -25.64
CA SER A 250 -4.73 38.87 -26.93
C SER A 250 -5.76 37.79 -27.26
N ASP A 251 -6.87 38.20 -27.88
CA ASP A 251 -7.88 37.35 -28.52
C ASP A 251 -7.47 36.90 -29.93
N ASP A 252 -6.34 37.40 -30.44
CA ASP A 252 -5.83 37.03 -31.76
C ASP A 252 -5.27 35.60 -31.74
N THR A 253 -5.93 34.75 -32.52
CA THR A 253 -5.55 33.34 -32.66
C THR A 253 -4.31 33.12 -33.54
N GLN A 254 -3.80 34.16 -34.22
CA GLN A 254 -2.66 34.09 -35.13
C GLN A 254 -1.37 34.67 -34.53
N TYR A 255 -1.45 35.55 -33.53
CA TYR A 255 -0.30 36.23 -32.93
C TYR A 255 -0.20 35.96 -31.42
N PHE A 256 0.41 34.84 -31.07
CA PHE A 256 0.68 34.46 -29.68
C PHE A 256 2.17 34.15 -29.47
N ALA A 257 2.60 34.25 -28.22
CA ALA A 257 3.96 33.90 -27.82
C ALA A 257 4.05 32.41 -27.49
N VAL A 258 5.19 31.82 -27.83
CA VAL A 258 5.55 30.45 -27.48
C VAL A 258 6.57 30.49 -26.37
N PHE A 259 6.29 29.78 -25.29
CA PHE A 259 7.06 29.76 -24.06
C PHE A 259 7.71 28.40 -23.84
N GLU A 260 8.75 28.38 -23.02
CA GLU A 260 9.47 27.19 -22.57
C GLU A 260 9.83 27.38 -21.10
N LEU A 261 9.85 26.29 -20.31
CA LEU A 261 10.50 26.29 -19.01
C LEU A 261 11.91 25.74 -19.15
N ASP A 262 12.90 26.49 -18.67
CA ASP A 262 14.29 26.05 -18.52
C ASP A 262 14.76 26.24 -17.08
N ASN A 263 14.78 25.14 -16.34
CA ASN A 263 15.19 25.01 -14.95
C ASN A 263 14.49 26.00 -14.02
N GLY A 264 13.18 26.15 -14.19
CA GLY A 264 12.33 27.05 -13.39
C GLY A 264 12.37 28.52 -13.83
N TYR A 265 12.89 28.82 -15.01
CA TYR A 265 12.80 30.13 -15.64
C TYR A 265 11.87 30.05 -16.85
N LEU A 266 10.98 31.04 -16.99
CA LEU A 266 10.09 31.14 -18.13
C LEU A 266 10.82 31.86 -19.28
N LYS A 267 11.02 31.12 -20.36
CA LYS A 267 11.67 31.56 -21.59
C LYS A 267 10.61 31.81 -22.66
N VAL A 268 10.90 32.75 -23.54
CA VAL A 268 10.07 33.08 -24.71
C VAL A 268 10.97 33.24 -25.94
N HIS A 269 10.41 33.06 -27.14
CA HIS A 269 11.13 33.02 -28.43
C HIS A 269 12.38 33.94 -28.54
N ASP A 270 13.41 33.48 -29.28
CA ASP A 270 14.71 34.15 -29.46
C ASP A 270 15.60 34.24 -28.20
N GLU A 271 15.59 33.20 -27.35
CA GLU A 271 16.43 33.14 -26.14
C GLU A 271 16.17 34.27 -25.13
N LYS A 272 14.98 34.87 -25.17
CA LYS A 272 14.55 35.87 -24.20
C LYS A 272 13.86 35.24 -23.01
N TRP A 273 13.82 35.98 -21.90
CA TRP A 273 13.32 35.48 -20.63
C TRP A 273 12.25 36.40 -20.06
N ILE A 274 11.43 35.86 -19.15
CA ILE A 274 10.38 36.62 -18.49
C ILE A 274 10.84 37.05 -17.10
N ARG A 275 10.73 38.35 -16.84
CA ARG A 275 10.87 38.97 -15.53
C ARG A 275 9.50 39.41 -15.02
N VAL A 276 9.21 39.15 -13.77
CA VAL A 276 8.11 39.77 -13.03
C VAL A 276 8.64 41.06 -12.43
N ASP A 277 8.09 42.20 -12.84
CA ASP A 277 8.38 43.48 -12.22
C ASP A 277 7.71 43.53 -10.83
N GLU A 278 8.51 43.65 -9.76
CA GLU A 278 7.99 43.56 -8.39
C GLU A 278 7.05 44.71 -8.00
N GLU A 279 7.20 45.88 -8.62
CA GLU A 279 6.40 47.07 -8.29
C GLU A 279 5.04 47.05 -8.99
N SER A 280 5.00 46.63 -10.25
CA SER A 280 3.80 46.63 -11.10
C SER A 280 3.15 45.26 -11.25
N SER A 281 3.81 44.19 -10.84
CA SER A 281 3.42 42.79 -11.09
C SER A 281 3.25 42.45 -12.58
N LEU A 282 3.83 43.25 -13.48
CA LEU A 282 3.80 43.01 -14.91
C LEU A 282 4.88 42.00 -15.34
N LEU A 283 4.57 41.24 -16.38
CA LEU A 283 5.52 40.36 -17.04
C LEU A 283 6.25 41.11 -18.16
N GLU A 284 7.56 41.19 -18.04
CA GLU A 284 8.47 41.88 -18.96
C GLU A 284 9.42 40.91 -19.63
N VAL A 285 9.78 41.20 -20.87
CA VAL A 285 10.72 40.40 -21.65
C VAL A 285 12.12 40.98 -21.50
N VAL A 286 13.07 40.16 -21.05
CA VAL A 286 14.48 40.52 -20.83
C VAL A 286 15.41 39.66 -21.68
N ASP A 287 16.58 40.18 -22.02
CA ASP A 287 17.53 39.50 -22.93
C ASP A 287 18.46 38.50 -22.21
N SER A 288 18.54 38.55 -20.87
CA SER A 288 19.42 37.69 -20.06
C SER A 288 18.64 36.89 -19.04
N LYS A 289 19.03 35.61 -18.85
CA LYS A 289 18.50 34.73 -17.81
C LYS A 289 18.75 35.28 -16.40
N ASP A 290 19.87 35.98 -16.21
CA ASP A 290 20.25 36.56 -14.91
C ASP A 290 19.31 37.70 -14.49
N ASP A 291 18.66 38.36 -15.45
CA ASP A 291 17.67 39.40 -15.21
C ASP A 291 16.25 38.85 -15.11
N ALA A 292 16.07 37.55 -15.35
CA ALA A 292 14.78 36.89 -15.36
C ALA A 292 14.36 36.42 -13.96
N THR A 293 13.05 36.29 -13.75
CA THR A 293 12.54 35.79 -12.48
C THR A 293 12.48 34.28 -12.51
N ALA A 294 13.12 33.64 -11.52
CA ALA A 294 13.09 32.21 -11.32
C ALA A 294 11.77 31.75 -10.66
N GLU A 295 11.69 30.46 -10.33
CA GLU A 295 10.57 29.84 -9.59
C GLU A 295 9.27 29.68 -10.38
N TRP A 296 9.37 29.54 -11.70
CA TRP A 296 8.28 29.06 -12.53
C TRP A 296 8.20 27.53 -12.50
N ALA A 297 6.99 26.99 -12.52
CA ALA A 297 6.77 25.56 -12.65
C ALA A 297 5.40 25.26 -13.27
N ILE A 298 5.28 24.14 -13.98
CA ILE A 298 3.98 23.61 -14.38
C ILE A 298 3.56 22.51 -13.41
N ILE A 299 2.35 22.62 -12.84
CA ILE A 299 1.74 21.64 -11.95
C ILE A 299 0.33 21.40 -12.48
N ASP A 300 -0.02 20.15 -12.79
CA ASP A 300 -1.33 19.79 -13.36
C ASP A 300 -1.75 20.67 -14.55
N ASP A 301 -0.84 20.86 -15.51
CA ASP A 301 -1.05 21.71 -16.70
C ASP A 301 -1.40 23.18 -16.39
N ILE A 302 -1.00 23.67 -15.21
CA ILE A 302 -1.12 25.07 -14.81
C ILE A 302 0.26 25.66 -14.57
N LEU A 303 0.52 26.85 -15.13
CA LEU A 303 1.75 27.59 -14.87
C LEU A 303 1.67 28.33 -13.53
N HIS A 304 2.61 28.04 -12.63
CA HIS A 304 2.76 28.67 -11.32
C HIS A 304 4.02 29.53 -11.25
N PHE A 305 3.95 30.59 -10.44
CA PHE A 305 5.06 31.47 -10.09
C PHE A 305 5.18 31.60 -8.57
N GLY A 306 6.40 31.42 -8.04
CA GLY A 306 6.75 31.58 -6.62
C GLY A 306 6.61 30.28 -5.82
N ARG A 307 7.72 29.77 -5.30
CA ARG A 307 7.76 28.58 -4.44
C ARG A 307 7.34 28.92 -3.00
N LYS A 308 6.03 29.07 -2.77
CA LYS A 308 5.44 28.74 -1.46
C LYS A 308 4.35 27.71 -1.64
N LEU A 309 4.78 26.45 -1.55
CA LEU A 309 3.94 25.25 -1.48
C LEU A 309 3.13 25.14 -0.18
N ASP A 310 3.22 26.11 0.73
CA ASP A 310 2.34 26.24 1.89
C ASP A 310 1.65 27.61 1.85
N LEU A 311 0.42 27.63 1.30
CA LEU A 311 -0.73 28.44 1.71
C LEU A 311 -1.69 28.64 0.53
N ASN A 312 -2.98 28.54 0.83
CA ASN A 312 -4.11 28.97 0.01
C ASN A 312 -3.89 30.38 -0.59
N VAL A 313 -3.34 30.44 -1.80
CA VAL A 313 -3.36 31.64 -2.62
C VAL A 313 -4.16 31.26 -3.86
N ASN A 314 -5.25 32.00 -4.11
CA ASN A 314 -6.01 31.88 -5.35
C ASN A 314 -5.09 32.26 -6.52
N TYR A 315 -4.54 31.27 -7.21
CA TYR A 315 -3.85 31.49 -8.47
C TYR A 315 -4.88 31.69 -9.59
N SER A 316 -4.56 32.59 -10.52
CA SER A 316 -5.26 32.66 -11.80
C SER A 316 -4.90 31.41 -12.61
N VAL A 317 -5.90 30.61 -12.95
CA VAL A 317 -5.74 29.36 -13.70
C VAL A 317 -5.39 29.69 -15.15
N VAL A 318 -4.38 29.03 -15.67
CA VAL A 318 -4.00 29.06 -17.09
C VAL A 318 -3.86 27.61 -17.53
N HIS A 319 -4.71 27.17 -18.46
CA HIS A 319 -4.66 25.82 -19.01
C HIS A 319 -3.81 25.76 -20.30
N PHE A 320 -3.22 24.61 -20.60
CA PHE A 320 -2.54 24.37 -21.87
C PHE A 320 -3.42 23.55 -22.83
N SER A 321 -3.33 23.85 -24.14
CA SER A 321 -3.79 22.95 -25.20
C SER A 321 -2.61 22.52 -26.07
N GLY A 322 -2.50 21.21 -26.29
CA GLY A 322 -1.56 20.57 -27.22
C GLY A 322 -2.22 20.26 -28.56
#